data_AF-A0A954BEU4-F1
#
_entry.id   AF-A0A954BEU4-F1
#
_cell.length_a   1.000
_cell.length_b   1.000
_cell.length_c   1.000
_cell.angle_alpha   90.00
_cell.angle_beta   90.00
_cell.angle_gamma   90.00
#
_symmetry.space_group_name_H-M   'P 1'
#
loop_
_entity.id
_entity.type
_entity.pdbx_description
1 polymer ?
#
loop_
_entity_poly.entity_id
_entity_poly.type
_entity_poly.pdbx_seq_one_letter_code
_entity_poly.pdbx_strand_id
1 'polypeptide(L)'
;RPRLATVYFHAVDSAAHMSGVGSPEERDAIAQVDAEVGALVEGVKKLGLEDRVNFIVVADHGMTNVKRSDVINLDDFISFDDVFIPAFEGPEGASMSPLVHVFVENGDIDGVYQALSNGCGHSHCTAFRREHLPARWHLNNPDRTGDVVVVADEGWVLFGASLTPKYETPSIGVHGFDRHLKSMRATFIADGPRFADHVTVEPFDNVEVYGMIANILGVVPAKTDGDISHVDYFMTPASE
;
A
#
# COMPACT_ATOMS: atom_id res chain seq x y z
N ARG A 1 8.69 -27.08 15.50
CA ARG A 1 8.61 -26.60 14.10
C ARG A 1 7.65 -25.41 14.08
N PRO A 2 7.97 -24.31 13.37
CA PRO A 2 7.07 -23.16 13.29
C PRO A 2 5.71 -23.58 12.70
N ARG A 3 4.62 -22.96 13.20
CA ARG A 3 3.26 -23.17 12.69
C ARG A 3 2.84 -22.08 11.70
N LEU A 4 3.61 -20.99 11.62
CA LEU A 4 3.47 -19.88 10.69
C LEU A 4 4.88 -19.51 10.19
N ALA A 5 5.00 -19.29 8.89
CA ALA A 5 6.19 -18.73 8.26
C ALA A 5 5.74 -17.64 7.29
N THR A 6 6.49 -16.56 7.22
CA THR A 6 6.24 -15.42 6.32
C THR A 6 7.45 -15.24 5.43
N VAL A 7 7.21 -15.09 4.13
CA VAL A 7 8.24 -14.84 3.11
C VAL A 7 7.83 -13.58 2.37
N TYR A 8 8.78 -12.68 2.11
CA TYR A 8 8.54 -11.41 1.45
C TYR A 8 9.43 -11.27 0.22
N PHE A 9 8.84 -10.82 -0.89
CA PHE A 9 9.51 -10.54 -2.14
C PHE A 9 9.23 -9.09 -2.54
N HIS A 10 10.27 -8.31 -2.86
CA HIS A 10 10.15 -6.90 -3.28
C HIS A 10 10.34 -6.71 -4.79
N ALA A 11 10.71 -7.77 -5.52
CA ALA A 11 11.19 -7.65 -6.90
C ALA A 11 10.18 -7.03 -7.87
N VAL A 12 8.90 -7.40 -7.74
CA VAL A 12 7.82 -6.89 -8.62
C VAL A 12 7.59 -5.40 -8.37
N ASP A 13 7.48 -4.99 -7.10
CA ASP A 13 7.34 -3.58 -6.71
C ASP A 13 8.53 -2.75 -7.22
N SER A 14 9.75 -3.22 -6.98
CA SER A 14 10.96 -2.53 -7.44
C SER A 14 11.02 -2.40 -8.97
N ALA A 15 10.70 -3.46 -9.71
CA ALA A 15 10.67 -3.42 -11.17
C ALA A 15 9.61 -2.45 -11.69
N ALA A 16 8.42 -2.44 -11.07
CA ALA A 16 7.34 -1.55 -11.46
C ALA A 16 7.65 -0.09 -11.12
N HIS A 17 8.27 0.22 -9.97
CA HIS A 17 8.78 1.57 -9.68
C HIS A 17 9.78 2.04 -10.73
N MET A 18 10.76 1.20 -11.11
CA MET A 18 11.83 1.58 -12.03
C MET A 18 11.39 1.70 -13.49
N SER A 19 10.55 0.76 -13.95
CA SER A 19 10.25 0.57 -15.38
C SER A 19 8.77 0.76 -15.74
N GLY A 20 7.90 0.85 -14.74
CA GLY A 20 6.46 1.01 -14.89
C GLY A 20 5.69 -0.31 -15.01
N VAL A 21 4.41 -0.23 -14.69
CA VAL A 21 3.42 -1.30 -14.85
C VAL A 21 3.29 -1.67 -16.32
N GLY A 22 3.33 -2.97 -16.60
CA GLY A 22 3.24 -3.59 -17.91
C GLY A 22 4.57 -3.75 -18.64
N SER A 23 5.68 -3.30 -18.05
CA SER A 23 7.01 -3.36 -18.68
C SER A 23 7.55 -4.80 -18.79
N PRO A 24 8.52 -5.06 -19.68
CA PRO A 24 9.23 -6.34 -19.70
C PRO A 24 9.87 -6.69 -18.36
N GLU A 25 10.47 -5.71 -17.68
CA GLU A 25 11.14 -5.90 -16.39
C GLU A 25 10.16 -6.31 -15.29
N GLU A 26 8.97 -5.70 -15.23
CA GLU A 26 7.93 -6.12 -14.29
C GLU A 26 7.48 -7.57 -14.57
N ARG A 27 7.30 -7.94 -15.85
CA ARG A 27 6.92 -9.31 -16.23
C ARG A 27 7.99 -10.33 -15.86
N ASP A 28 9.25 -9.99 -16.08
CA ASP A 28 10.38 -10.84 -15.70
C ASP A 28 10.45 -11.02 -14.18
N ALA A 29 10.22 -9.94 -13.41
CA ALA A 29 10.13 -10.01 -11.95
C ALA A 29 8.94 -10.87 -11.47
N ILE A 30 7.78 -10.77 -12.12
CA ILE A 30 6.62 -11.63 -11.83
C ILE A 30 6.97 -13.11 -12.08
N ALA A 31 7.58 -13.41 -13.22
CA ALA A 31 8.00 -14.78 -13.55
C ALA A 31 9.03 -15.33 -12.55
N GLN A 32 9.94 -14.46 -12.06
CA GLN A 32 10.87 -14.84 -11.00
C GLN A 32 10.14 -15.17 -9.69
N VAL A 33 9.22 -14.32 -9.23
CA VAL A 33 8.48 -14.57 -7.98
C VAL A 33 7.59 -15.81 -8.11
N ASP A 34 6.96 -16.03 -9.25
CA ASP A 34 6.19 -17.25 -9.55
C ASP A 34 7.06 -18.52 -9.41
N ALA A 35 8.27 -18.51 -9.96
CA ALA A 35 9.21 -19.62 -9.84
C ALA A 35 9.64 -19.89 -8.39
N GLU A 36 9.86 -18.84 -7.59
CA GLU A 36 10.18 -18.96 -6.16
C GLU A 36 9.01 -19.52 -5.34
N VAL A 37 7.79 -19.07 -5.60
CA VAL A 37 6.57 -19.64 -4.99
C VAL A 37 6.40 -21.10 -5.41
N GLY A 38 6.62 -21.43 -6.68
CA GLY A 38 6.61 -22.79 -7.19
C GLY A 38 7.64 -23.69 -6.48
N ALA A 39 8.84 -23.17 -6.21
CA ALA A 39 9.86 -23.91 -5.46
C ALA A 39 9.44 -24.19 -4.00
N LEU A 40 8.74 -23.26 -3.35
CA LEU A 40 8.17 -23.47 -2.01
C LEU A 40 7.09 -24.56 -2.03
N VAL A 41 6.17 -24.49 -2.99
CA VAL A 41 5.11 -25.49 -3.17
C VAL A 41 5.72 -26.88 -3.39
N GLU A 42 6.64 -27.02 -4.36
CA GLU A 42 7.30 -28.30 -4.64
C GLU A 42 8.13 -28.83 -3.45
N GLY A 43 8.73 -27.94 -2.67
CA GLY A 43 9.39 -28.30 -1.43
C GLY A 43 8.44 -28.94 -0.41
N VAL A 44 7.25 -28.37 -0.23
CA VAL A 44 6.19 -28.92 0.65
C VAL A 44 5.71 -30.28 0.17
N LYS A 45 5.53 -30.46 -1.15
CA LYS A 45 5.16 -31.77 -1.73
C LYS A 45 6.20 -32.84 -1.48
N LYS A 46 7.49 -32.54 -1.73
CA LYS A 46 8.60 -33.48 -1.50
C LYS A 46 8.72 -33.93 -0.04
N LEU A 47 8.27 -33.10 0.89
CA LEU A 47 8.22 -33.42 2.32
C LEU A 47 6.96 -34.19 2.73
N GLY A 48 6.00 -34.39 1.83
CA GLY A 48 4.72 -35.04 2.13
C GLY A 48 3.85 -34.22 3.09
N LEU A 49 3.86 -32.89 2.95
CA LEU A 49 3.19 -31.97 3.88
C LEU A 49 1.96 -31.27 3.26
N GLU A 50 1.50 -31.70 2.09
CA GLU A 50 0.40 -31.09 1.33
C GLU A 50 -0.89 -31.03 2.16
N ASP A 51 -1.23 -32.11 2.87
CA ASP A 51 -2.44 -32.17 3.72
C ASP A 51 -2.35 -31.35 5.02
N ARG A 52 -1.27 -30.59 5.21
CA ARG A 52 -0.96 -29.89 6.47
C ARG A 52 -0.54 -28.43 6.31
N VAL A 53 -0.24 -28.00 5.08
CA VAL A 53 0.25 -26.65 4.79
C VAL A 53 -0.82 -25.90 4.03
N ASN A 54 -1.08 -24.67 4.45
CA ASN A 54 -1.92 -23.73 3.73
C ASN A 54 -1.01 -22.61 3.21
N PHE A 55 -1.13 -22.31 1.93
CA PHE A 55 -0.50 -21.17 1.29
C PHE A 55 -1.49 -20.01 1.25
N ILE A 56 -1.02 -18.82 1.60
CA ILE A 56 -1.73 -17.57 1.44
C ILE A 56 -0.73 -16.60 0.79
N VAL A 57 -0.96 -16.27 -0.47
CA VAL A 57 -0.15 -15.36 -1.27
C VAL A 57 -0.92 -14.05 -1.39
N VAL A 58 -0.32 -12.98 -0.89
CA VAL A 58 -0.92 -11.63 -0.88
C VAL A 58 0.08 -10.61 -1.41
N ALA A 59 -0.45 -9.46 -1.84
CA ALA A 59 0.30 -8.22 -1.94
C ALA A 59 -0.27 -7.19 -0.96
N ASP A 60 0.52 -6.18 -0.63
CA ASP A 60 0.14 -5.03 0.19
C ASP A 60 -0.63 -3.98 -0.61
N HIS A 61 -0.27 -3.76 -1.87
CA HIS A 61 -0.95 -2.85 -2.80
C HIS A 61 -0.74 -3.24 -4.26
N GLY A 62 -1.42 -2.52 -5.16
CA GLY A 62 -1.09 -2.51 -6.59
C GLY A 62 -0.16 -1.34 -6.96
N MET A 63 -0.17 -0.94 -8.23
CA MET A 63 0.73 0.08 -8.79
C MET A 63 0.05 0.81 -9.96
N THR A 64 0.41 2.08 -10.19
CA THR A 64 0.03 2.82 -11.41
C THR A 64 1.21 3.60 -11.96
N ASN A 65 1.18 3.91 -13.27
CA ASN A 65 2.24 4.68 -13.91
C ASN A 65 1.98 6.19 -13.77
N VAL A 66 3.04 6.93 -13.47
CA VAL A 66 3.06 8.40 -13.45
C VAL A 66 3.99 8.92 -14.54
N LYS A 67 3.66 10.09 -15.12
CA LYS A 67 4.55 10.74 -16.09
C LYS A 67 5.45 11.72 -15.37
N ARG A 68 6.65 11.94 -15.90
CA ARG A 68 7.58 12.96 -15.41
C ARG A 68 7.04 14.39 -15.45
N SER A 69 6.06 14.66 -16.32
CA SER A 69 5.38 15.95 -16.40
C SER A 69 4.28 16.13 -15.37
N ASP A 70 3.80 15.04 -14.77
CA ASP A 70 2.57 15.02 -13.98
C ASP A 70 2.94 15.16 -12.49
N VAL A 71 3.63 16.26 -12.18
CA VAL A 71 4.19 16.57 -10.86
C VAL A 71 3.63 17.89 -10.36
N ILE A 72 3.20 17.90 -9.11
CA ILE A 72 2.65 19.06 -8.40
C ILE A 72 3.73 19.56 -7.45
N ASN A 73 4.26 20.74 -7.75
CA ASN A 73 5.30 21.38 -6.96
C ASN A 73 4.69 22.16 -5.80
N LEU A 74 4.90 21.69 -4.57
CA LEU A 74 4.30 22.31 -3.38
C LEU A 74 4.96 23.66 -3.00
N ASP A 75 6.16 23.95 -3.49
CA ASP A 75 6.78 25.29 -3.36
C ASP A 75 5.93 26.39 -4.00
N ASP A 76 5.12 26.05 -5.00
CA ASP A 76 4.24 27.01 -5.66
C ASP A 76 3.08 27.43 -4.74
N PHE A 77 2.84 26.67 -3.66
CA PHE A 77 1.70 26.85 -2.75
C PHE A 77 2.13 27.34 -1.37
N ILE A 78 3.20 26.77 -0.81
CA ILE A 78 3.66 27.04 0.57
C ILE A 78 5.18 27.16 0.64
N SER A 79 5.69 27.82 1.69
CA SER A 79 7.11 27.69 2.10
C SER A 79 7.29 26.45 2.97
N PHE A 80 8.45 25.80 2.86
CA PHE A 80 8.85 24.70 3.74
C PHE A 80 9.57 25.16 5.02
N ASP A 81 9.71 26.47 5.25
CA ASP A 81 10.43 26.99 6.44
C ASP A 81 9.71 26.70 7.78
N ASP A 82 8.38 26.59 7.76
CA ASP A 82 7.54 26.43 8.96
C ASP A 82 6.69 25.14 8.93
N VAL A 83 6.98 24.23 8.00
CA VAL A 83 6.29 22.94 7.91
C VAL A 83 7.28 21.79 7.83
N PHE A 84 6.92 20.69 8.48
CA PHE A 84 7.61 19.43 8.40
C PHE A 84 6.80 18.46 7.53
N ILE A 85 7.43 17.90 6.51
CA ILE A 85 6.82 16.89 5.62
C ILE A 85 7.68 15.62 5.66
N PRO A 86 7.29 14.56 6.40
CA PRO A 86 8.09 13.35 6.53
C PRO A 86 8.46 12.69 5.21
N ALA A 87 7.57 12.76 4.21
CA ALA A 87 7.80 12.21 2.87
C ALA A 87 8.93 12.93 2.11
N PHE A 88 9.24 14.18 2.47
CA PHE A 88 10.29 14.96 1.82
C PHE A 88 11.57 15.07 2.65
N GLU A 89 11.48 14.82 3.95
CA GLU A 89 12.59 14.95 4.90
C GLU A 89 13.10 13.60 5.41
N GLY A 90 12.57 12.52 4.86
CA GLY A 90 12.98 11.16 5.16
C GLY A 90 14.43 10.84 4.73
N PRO A 91 14.90 9.61 5.01
CA PRO A 91 16.24 9.17 4.64
C PRO A 91 16.56 9.33 3.14
N GLU A 92 15.54 9.30 2.28
CA GLU A 92 15.63 9.44 0.82
C GLU A 92 15.68 10.90 0.34
N GLY A 93 15.45 11.87 1.24
CA GLY A 93 15.24 13.27 0.90
C GLY A 93 13.89 13.49 0.22
N ALA A 94 13.78 14.56 -0.55
CA ALA A 94 12.54 14.90 -1.25
C ALA A 94 12.16 13.81 -2.26
N SER A 95 11.12 13.04 -1.96
CA SER A 95 10.61 11.99 -2.85
C SER A 95 9.25 12.36 -3.42
N MET A 96 8.98 11.92 -4.65
CA MET A 96 7.69 12.08 -5.30
C MET A 96 6.67 11.18 -4.59
N SER A 97 5.64 11.77 -4.01
CA SER A 97 4.64 11.02 -3.23
C SER A 97 3.21 11.37 -3.65
N PRO A 98 2.29 10.41 -3.78
CA PRO A 98 0.89 10.70 -4.07
C PRO A 98 0.13 11.22 -2.85
N LEU A 99 0.67 11.04 -1.64
CA LEU A 99 0.09 11.52 -0.39
C LEU A 99 1.19 12.04 0.53
N VAL A 100 1.00 13.24 1.07
CA VAL A 100 1.90 13.79 2.09
C VAL A 100 1.13 14.27 3.31
N HIS A 101 1.71 14.01 4.47
CA HIS A 101 1.28 14.63 5.73
C HIS A 101 2.12 15.90 5.93
N VAL A 102 1.44 17.03 6.11
CA VAL A 102 2.05 18.32 6.42
C VAL A 102 1.81 18.62 7.88
N PHE A 103 2.89 18.69 8.66
CA PHE A 103 2.86 19.09 10.07
C PHE A 103 3.32 20.54 10.15
N VAL A 104 2.52 21.41 10.77
CA VAL A 104 2.87 22.84 10.90
C VAL A 104 3.67 23.02 12.19
N GLU A 105 4.92 23.46 12.07
CA GLU A 105 5.83 23.59 13.23
C GLU A 105 5.57 24.89 13.99
N ASN A 106 5.36 26.00 13.27
CA ASN A 106 5.09 27.32 13.83
C ASN A 106 3.75 27.88 13.33
N GLY A 107 2.75 27.97 14.22
CA GLY A 107 1.58 28.83 14.00
C GLY A 107 0.49 28.31 13.05
N ASP A 108 0.34 28.99 11.90
CA ASP A 108 -0.92 29.19 11.17
C ASP A 108 -1.35 28.01 10.28
N ILE A 109 -1.89 26.96 10.91
CA ILE A 109 -2.53 25.82 10.22
C ILE A 109 -3.59 26.30 9.22
N ASP A 110 -4.33 27.37 9.55
CA ASP A 110 -5.38 27.88 8.68
C ASP A 110 -4.81 28.47 7.39
N GLY A 111 -3.77 29.29 7.49
CA GLY A 111 -3.04 29.85 6.36
C GLY A 111 -2.44 28.77 5.47
N VAL A 112 -1.75 27.78 6.06
CA VAL A 112 -1.16 26.64 5.32
C VAL A 112 -2.25 25.84 4.59
N TYR A 113 -3.36 25.51 5.27
CA TYR A 113 -4.48 24.82 4.66
C TYR A 113 -5.10 25.63 3.51
N GLN A 114 -5.33 26.93 3.68
CA GLN A 114 -5.93 27.75 2.63
C GLN A 114 -5.01 27.86 1.41
N ALA A 115 -3.71 28.03 1.61
CA ALA A 115 -2.73 28.06 0.53
C ALA A 115 -2.72 26.75 -0.27
N LEU A 116 -2.62 25.61 0.43
CA LEU A 116 -2.68 24.28 -0.19
C LEU A 116 -4.02 24.00 -0.87
N SER A 117 -5.14 24.35 -0.23
CA SER A 117 -6.48 24.15 -0.78
C SER A 117 -6.70 24.98 -2.05
N ASN A 118 -6.22 26.23 -2.09
CA ASN A 118 -6.32 27.08 -3.26
C ASN A 118 -5.43 26.59 -4.41
N GLY A 119 -4.19 26.18 -4.11
CA GLY A 119 -3.28 25.61 -5.10
C GLY A 119 -3.81 24.30 -5.70
N CYS A 120 -4.31 23.41 -4.84
CA CYS A 120 -4.94 22.16 -5.25
C CYS A 120 -6.26 22.37 -6.00
N GLY A 121 -7.04 23.42 -5.69
CA GLY A 121 -8.28 23.73 -6.40
C GLY A 121 -8.12 24.03 -7.90
N HIS A 122 -6.89 24.27 -8.35
CA HIS A 122 -6.53 24.50 -9.75
C HIS A 122 -5.50 23.49 -10.28
N SER A 123 -5.25 22.41 -9.53
CA SER A 123 -4.25 21.38 -9.81
C SER A 123 -4.85 19.98 -9.61
N HIS A 124 -4.06 18.93 -9.79
CA HIS A 124 -4.49 17.54 -9.64
C HIS A 124 -4.28 17.00 -8.23
N CYS A 125 -4.70 17.75 -7.22
CA CYS A 125 -4.64 17.33 -5.82
C CYS A 125 -5.82 17.84 -5.01
N THR A 126 -5.97 17.32 -3.80
CA THR A 126 -6.91 17.80 -2.79
C THR A 126 -6.20 17.91 -1.44
N ALA A 127 -6.38 19.04 -0.76
CA ALA A 127 -5.90 19.23 0.61
C ALA A 127 -7.06 19.01 1.60
N PHE A 128 -6.80 18.24 2.65
CA PHE A 128 -7.75 17.96 3.74
C PHE A 128 -7.15 18.46 5.05
N ARG A 129 -7.97 19.10 5.88
CA ARG A 129 -7.67 19.17 7.31
C ARG A 129 -7.83 17.78 7.91
N ARG A 130 -7.02 17.46 8.93
CA ARG A 130 -7.06 16.17 9.63
C ARG A 130 -8.47 15.73 10.01
N GLU A 131 -9.28 16.63 10.58
CA GLU A 131 -10.65 16.35 11.01
C GLU A 131 -11.65 16.12 9.85
N HIS A 132 -11.29 16.52 8.64
CA HIS A 132 -12.11 16.38 7.44
C HIS A 132 -11.61 15.27 6.50
N LEU A 133 -10.61 14.48 6.91
CA LEU A 133 -10.20 13.30 6.18
C LEU A 133 -11.37 12.33 6.00
N PRO A 134 -11.50 11.69 4.82
CA PRO A 134 -12.49 10.65 4.61
C PRO A 134 -12.40 9.57 5.69
N ALA A 135 -13.47 9.40 6.49
CA ALA A 135 -13.50 8.44 7.59
C ALA A 135 -13.15 7.00 7.14
N ARG A 136 -13.51 6.64 5.90
CA ARG A 136 -13.20 5.34 5.26
C ARG A 136 -11.71 5.05 5.07
N TRP A 137 -10.84 6.05 5.17
CA TRP A 137 -9.39 5.83 5.12
C TRP A 137 -8.82 5.35 6.44
N HIS A 138 -9.56 5.53 7.55
CA HIS A 138 -9.07 5.21 8.89
C HIS A 138 -7.70 5.83 9.21
N LEU A 139 -7.42 7.00 8.62
CA LEU A 139 -6.12 7.69 8.66
C LEU A 139 -6.11 8.90 9.62
N ASN A 140 -7.13 9.09 10.46
CA ASN A 140 -7.16 10.20 11.42
C ASN A 140 -6.60 9.75 12.78
N ASN A 141 -5.28 9.62 12.85
CA ASN A 141 -4.55 9.32 14.06
C ASN A 141 -4.12 10.63 14.76
N PRO A 142 -4.23 10.74 16.09
CA PRO A 142 -3.98 12.00 16.81
C PRO A 142 -2.51 12.45 16.83
N ASP A 143 -1.55 11.52 16.71
CA ASP A 143 -0.12 11.79 16.84
C ASP A 143 0.69 11.63 15.54
N ARG A 144 0.10 11.02 14.50
CA ARG A 144 0.81 10.63 13.27
C ARG A 144 0.19 11.16 11.99
N THR A 145 -0.99 11.76 12.09
CA THR A 145 -1.64 12.41 10.95
C THR A 145 -1.33 13.89 10.99
N GLY A 146 -0.67 14.40 9.94
CA GLY A 146 -0.40 15.83 9.79
C GLY A 146 -1.65 16.70 9.90
N ASP A 147 -1.43 17.97 10.26
CA ASP A 147 -2.49 18.98 10.40
C ASP A 147 -3.27 19.16 9.09
N VAL A 148 -2.54 19.10 7.98
CA VAL A 148 -3.07 19.05 6.62
C VAL A 148 -2.53 17.80 5.92
N VAL A 149 -3.39 17.10 5.19
CA VAL A 149 -3.01 15.99 4.32
C VAL A 149 -3.31 16.38 2.88
N VAL A 150 -2.31 16.29 2.01
CA VAL A 150 -2.49 16.55 0.58
C VAL A 150 -2.41 15.24 -0.16
N VAL A 151 -3.40 14.99 -1.01
CA VAL A 151 -3.52 13.78 -1.82
C VAL A 151 -3.61 14.17 -3.29
N ALA A 152 -2.73 13.61 -4.11
CA ALA A 152 -2.77 13.78 -5.56
C ALA A 152 -3.84 12.86 -6.19
N ASP A 153 -4.40 13.31 -7.30
CA ASP A 153 -5.21 12.47 -8.17
C ASP A 153 -4.35 11.32 -8.74
N GLU A 154 -4.99 10.20 -9.07
CA GLU A 154 -4.30 9.05 -9.67
C GLU A 154 -3.48 9.47 -10.91
N GLY A 155 -2.18 9.11 -10.92
CA GLY A 155 -1.27 9.46 -12.00
C GLY A 155 -0.44 10.73 -11.75
N TRP A 156 -0.75 11.49 -10.69
CA TRP A 156 -0.01 12.67 -10.26
C TRP A 156 0.71 12.42 -8.94
N VAL A 157 1.77 13.19 -8.70
CA VAL A 157 2.54 13.12 -7.44
C VAL A 157 2.94 14.50 -6.96
N LEU A 158 3.15 14.61 -5.66
CA LEU A 158 3.52 15.81 -4.94
C LEU A 158 5.04 15.81 -4.74
N PHE A 159 5.66 16.98 -4.90
CA PHE A 159 7.10 17.16 -4.76
C PHE A 159 7.42 18.55 -4.21
N GLY A 160 8.56 18.71 -3.54
CA GLY A 160 9.11 20.00 -3.13
C GLY A 160 10.43 20.27 -3.84
N ALA A 161 10.43 21.12 -4.86
CA ALA A 161 11.58 21.40 -5.72
C ALA A 161 12.71 22.18 -5.04
N SER A 162 12.44 23.00 -4.01
CA SER A 162 13.52 23.62 -3.23
C SER A 162 14.23 22.64 -2.28
N LEU A 163 13.64 21.47 -2.04
CA LEU A 163 14.22 20.41 -1.22
C LEU A 163 15.16 19.54 -2.04
N THR A 164 16.15 18.92 -1.38
CA THR A 164 17.17 18.13 -2.07
C THR A 164 16.77 16.65 -2.15
N PRO A 165 16.48 16.09 -3.34
CA PRO A 165 16.35 14.65 -3.51
C PRO A 165 17.72 13.99 -3.38
N LYS A 166 17.82 12.82 -2.73
CA LYS A 166 19.07 12.04 -2.71
C LYS A 166 19.20 11.06 -3.88
N TYR A 167 18.10 10.80 -4.59
CA TYR A 167 18.03 9.92 -5.76
C TYR A 167 17.55 10.70 -6.98
N GLU A 168 18.31 10.63 -8.08
CA GLU A 168 18.08 11.47 -9.26
C GLU A 168 17.02 10.91 -10.24
N THR A 169 16.63 9.65 -10.09
CA THR A 169 15.71 9.00 -11.03
C THR A 169 14.31 8.92 -10.43
N PRO A 170 13.32 9.69 -10.96
CA PRO A 170 11.95 9.61 -10.48
C PRO A 170 11.32 8.27 -10.86
N SER A 171 10.57 7.68 -9.93
CA SER A 171 9.81 6.45 -10.18
C SER A 171 8.82 6.63 -11.32
N ILE A 172 8.67 5.60 -12.14
CA ILE A 172 7.67 5.50 -13.21
C ILE A 172 6.39 4.88 -12.66
N GLY A 173 6.50 3.77 -11.93
CA GLY A 173 5.40 3.23 -11.14
C GLY A 173 5.34 3.93 -9.78
N VAL A 174 4.14 4.26 -9.31
CA VAL A 174 3.91 4.79 -7.96
C VAL A 174 2.62 4.17 -7.39
N HIS A 175 2.56 4.08 -6.06
CA HIS A 175 1.40 3.63 -5.29
C HIS A 175 1.23 4.50 -4.03
N GLY A 176 0.11 4.31 -3.32
CA GLY A 176 -0.25 5.12 -2.15
C GLY A 176 -1.44 6.05 -2.37
N PHE A 177 -2.09 5.96 -3.54
CA PHE A 177 -3.35 6.63 -3.84
C PHE A 177 -4.53 5.99 -3.08
N ASP A 178 -5.74 6.48 -3.35
CA ASP A 178 -6.97 5.93 -2.77
C ASP A 178 -7.11 4.42 -3.02
N ARG A 179 -7.26 3.65 -1.94
CA ARG A 179 -7.44 2.19 -1.93
C ARG A 179 -8.59 1.67 -2.80
N HIS A 180 -9.58 2.50 -3.15
CA HIS A 180 -10.68 2.06 -4.02
C HIS A 180 -10.36 2.13 -5.52
N LEU A 181 -9.25 2.76 -5.90
CA LEU A 181 -8.75 2.73 -7.27
C LEU A 181 -8.41 1.31 -7.67
N LYS A 182 -8.76 0.93 -8.91
CA LYS A 182 -8.50 -0.43 -9.40
C LYS A 182 -7.01 -0.76 -9.44
N SER A 183 -6.17 0.24 -9.73
CA SER A 183 -4.71 0.14 -9.75
C SER A 183 -4.11 -0.15 -8.38
N MET A 184 -4.76 0.25 -7.28
CA MET A 184 -4.28 0.04 -5.91
C MET A 184 -4.72 -1.30 -5.32
N ARG A 185 -5.50 -2.10 -6.06
CA ARG A 185 -5.93 -3.43 -5.61
C ARG A 185 -4.75 -4.39 -5.62
N ALA A 186 -4.67 -5.20 -4.57
CA ALA A 186 -3.67 -6.23 -4.38
C ALA A 186 -4.22 -7.62 -4.74
N THR A 187 -3.30 -8.56 -4.99
CA THR A 187 -3.63 -9.98 -5.21
C THR A 187 -3.90 -10.70 -3.89
N PHE A 188 -4.83 -11.65 -3.91
CA PHE A 188 -5.01 -12.68 -2.88
C PHE A 188 -5.20 -14.03 -3.57
N ILE A 189 -4.36 -15.01 -3.22
CA ILE A 189 -4.47 -16.41 -3.66
C ILE A 189 -4.26 -17.29 -2.43
N ALA A 190 -5.07 -18.32 -2.26
CA ALA A 190 -4.94 -19.25 -1.16
C ALA A 190 -5.13 -20.70 -1.64
N ASP A 191 -4.39 -21.62 -1.05
CA ASP A 191 -4.42 -23.04 -1.37
C ASP A 191 -4.11 -23.89 -0.13
N GLY A 192 -4.68 -25.08 -0.04
CA GLY A 192 -4.45 -26.02 1.05
C GLY A 192 -5.72 -26.49 1.76
N PRO A 193 -5.59 -27.37 2.77
CA PRO A 193 -6.70 -28.12 3.37
C PRO A 193 -7.74 -27.25 4.08
N ARG A 194 -7.42 -25.98 4.38
CA ARG A 194 -8.32 -25.03 5.05
C ARG A 194 -9.10 -24.14 4.07
N PHE A 195 -8.95 -24.33 2.76
CA PHE A 195 -9.60 -23.54 1.72
C PHE A 195 -10.46 -24.40 0.79
N ALA A 196 -11.52 -23.80 0.25
CA ALA A 196 -12.35 -24.43 -0.77
C ALA A 196 -11.58 -24.52 -2.10
N ASP A 197 -11.74 -25.64 -2.80
CA ASP A 197 -11.06 -25.88 -4.07
C ASP A 197 -11.78 -25.18 -5.24
N HIS A 198 -11.01 -24.65 -6.18
CA HIS A 198 -11.47 -24.03 -7.42
C HIS A 198 -12.54 -22.92 -7.27
N VAL A 199 -12.42 -22.09 -6.22
CA VAL A 199 -13.32 -20.95 -5.98
C VAL A 199 -12.65 -19.62 -6.36
N THR A 200 -13.34 -18.80 -7.15
CA THR A 200 -13.03 -17.37 -7.28
C THR A 200 -13.91 -16.60 -6.31
N VAL A 201 -13.28 -15.84 -5.42
CA VAL A 201 -13.96 -15.07 -4.37
C VAL A 201 -14.16 -13.61 -4.79
N GLU A 202 -15.16 -12.95 -4.22
CA GLU A 202 -15.32 -11.50 -4.39
C GLU A 202 -14.20 -10.73 -3.67
N PRO A 203 -13.85 -9.50 -4.13
CA PRO A 203 -12.86 -8.68 -3.44
C PRO A 203 -13.27 -8.38 -1.99
N PHE A 204 -12.29 -8.41 -1.09
CA PHE A 204 -12.46 -8.10 0.34
C PHE A 204 -11.27 -7.27 0.84
N ASP A 205 -11.39 -6.73 2.06
CA ASP A 205 -10.37 -5.86 2.65
C ASP A 205 -9.23 -6.68 3.27
N ASN A 206 -7.98 -6.22 3.14
CA ASN A 206 -6.81 -6.94 3.65
C ASN A 206 -6.82 -7.17 5.18
N VAL A 207 -7.60 -6.38 5.94
CA VAL A 207 -7.80 -6.57 7.38
C VAL A 207 -8.38 -7.94 7.73
N GLU A 208 -9.06 -8.60 6.79
CA GLU A 208 -9.65 -9.93 6.98
C GLU A 208 -8.61 -11.07 7.03
N VAL A 209 -7.43 -10.85 6.43
CA VAL A 209 -6.36 -11.86 6.33
C VAL A 209 -5.88 -12.28 7.73
N TYR A 210 -5.86 -11.38 8.70
CA TYR A 210 -5.47 -11.69 10.08
C TYR A 210 -6.40 -12.74 10.72
N GLY A 211 -7.71 -12.53 10.63
CA GLY A 211 -8.72 -13.45 11.17
C GLY A 211 -8.63 -14.83 10.53
N MET A 212 -8.43 -14.86 9.21
CA MET A 212 -8.22 -16.08 8.44
C MET A 212 -6.99 -16.88 8.93
N ILE A 213 -5.84 -16.21 9.08
CA ILE A 213 -4.61 -16.86 9.60
C ILE A 213 -4.84 -17.37 11.03
N ALA A 214 -5.47 -16.57 11.89
CA ALA A 214 -5.75 -16.97 13.28
C ALA A 214 -6.65 -18.22 13.35
N ASN A 215 -7.68 -18.28 12.50
CA ASN A 215 -8.57 -19.44 12.37
C ASN A 215 -7.82 -20.70 11.92
N ILE A 216 -6.99 -20.58 10.87
CA ILE A 216 -6.17 -21.70 10.37
C ILE A 216 -5.22 -22.23 11.46
N LEU A 217 -4.66 -21.34 12.27
CA LEU A 217 -3.77 -21.70 13.38
C LEU A 217 -4.52 -22.20 14.62
N GLY A 218 -5.85 -22.06 14.69
CA GLY A 218 -6.65 -22.40 15.86
C GLY A 218 -6.25 -21.59 17.10
N VAL A 219 -5.89 -20.31 16.92
CA VAL A 219 -5.54 -19.40 18.01
C VAL A 219 -6.64 -18.37 18.22
N VAL A 220 -6.75 -17.86 19.45
CA VAL A 220 -7.68 -16.76 19.75
C VAL A 220 -7.12 -15.48 19.11
N PRO A 221 -7.82 -14.85 18.14
CA PRO A 221 -7.38 -13.60 17.56
C PRO A 221 -7.43 -12.48 18.59
N ALA A 222 -6.48 -11.53 18.48
CA ALA A 222 -6.61 -10.23 19.12
C ALA A 222 -7.77 -9.45 18.50
N LYS A 223 -8.23 -8.41 19.20
CA LYS A 223 -9.25 -7.50 18.65
C LYS A 223 -8.64 -6.67 17.52
N THR A 224 -9.18 -6.81 16.32
CA THR A 224 -8.81 -6.07 15.10
C THR A 224 -10.05 -5.50 14.43
N ASP A 225 -9.87 -4.72 13.36
CA ASP A 225 -10.97 -4.19 12.55
C ASP A 225 -11.57 -5.23 11.56
N GLY A 226 -10.82 -6.29 11.26
CA GLY A 226 -11.32 -7.40 10.43
C GLY A 226 -12.37 -8.25 11.14
N ASP A 227 -13.32 -8.75 10.36
CA ASP A 227 -14.37 -9.71 10.69
C ASP A 227 -14.30 -10.92 9.75
N ILE A 228 -13.86 -12.06 10.29
CA ILE A 228 -13.71 -13.30 9.53
C ILE A 228 -15.00 -13.77 8.86
N SER A 229 -16.18 -13.38 9.35
CA SER A 229 -17.46 -13.73 8.73
C SER A 229 -17.63 -13.15 7.32
N HIS A 230 -16.81 -12.18 6.94
CA HIS A 230 -16.75 -11.68 5.57
C HIS A 230 -16.05 -12.63 4.59
N VAL A 231 -15.24 -13.57 5.10
CA VAL A 231 -14.33 -14.42 4.29
C VAL A 231 -14.39 -15.91 4.63
N ASP A 232 -15.12 -16.32 5.67
CA ASP A 232 -15.18 -17.72 6.10
C ASP A 232 -15.93 -18.65 5.13
N TYR A 233 -16.74 -18.11 4.22
CA TYR A 233 -17.54 -18.87 3.26
C TYR A 233 -16.70 -19.69 2.25
N PHE A 234 -15.43 -19.34 2.05
CA PHE A 234 -14.49 -20.10 1.23
C PHE A 234 -13.41 -20.83 2.06
N MET A 235 -13.57 -20.84 3.39
CA MET A 235 -12.74 -21.63 4.29
C MET A 235 -13.44 -22.95 4.61
N THR A 236 -12.67 -24.03 4.74
CA THR A 236 -13.22 -25.31 5.19
C THR A 236 -13.26 -25.35 6.72
N PRO A 237 -14.14 -26.14 7.36
CA PRO A 237 -14.07 -26.42 8.79
C PRO A 237 -12.79 -27.19 9.14
N ALA A 238 -12.22 -26.96 10.32
CA ALA A 238 -11.06 -27.74 10.78
C ALA A 238 -11.46 -29.22 10.82
N SER A 239 -10.67 -30.10 10.22
CA SER A 239 -10.84 -31.54 10.41
C SER A 239 -10.61 -31.87 11.89
N GLU A 240 -11.58 -32.57 12.50
CA GLU A 240 -11.49 -33.10 13.86
C GLU A 240 -10.30 -34.06 14.05
#